data_AF-A0AAD9L7B2-F1
#
_entry.id   AF-A0AAD9L7B2-F1
#
_cell.length_a   1.000
_cell.length_b   1.000
_cell.length_c   1.000
_cell.angle_alpha   90.00
_cell.angle_beta   90.00
_cell.angle_gamma   90.00
#
_symmetry.space_group_name_H-M   'P 1'
#
loop_
_entity.id
_entity.type
_entity.pdbx_description
1 polymer ?
#
loop_
_entity_poly.entity_id
_entity_poly.type
_entity_poly.pdbx_seq_one_letter_code
_entity_poly.pdbx_strand_id
1 'polypeptide(L)'
;MPFDEHSAQLRSHVLGPSGGWLGEATVFISDLFGLWDIFVLMTIFVISWIIVRIVAPVMSIPLGLIFDLSIPMQYQNHDFTRENHKEHLSGYWPVFLAGTAVEVVSFFMLFPDMFTLVVATKTTICLTIWLSRREDGSKVSFAGPSGTTPRPAVPRRAVPRPAAPGQPSSLPGPPSAPRQGSGSRQPSSSQQPGAGEVPSNLSAINHPGIENVRQAMGKKYPGAEDALEAAGYDNDTREGMLVHMASAGSKRVPGLVETWLKTANNPADMASRKKKYAKKAQQYRLDWEKRHPEHKTQSTKGASGRSTKKMIKHSEHSQKTWDFINHILAKQIQKEKPRGPDGWVKFLQRYGIPVISLEAPLLEDKIPLKEQEKRYQFLTDYKHGLGLPSEQVNGMMMEMLNQPTVEEADRLFAYWRSVKNMPRAQREAFRRDTDERYKKWEWHEASDNKRPAVRMPWQGPEEEEE
;
A
#
# COMPACT_ATOMS: atom_id res chain seq x y z
N MET A 1 -3.28 -18.12 20.99
CA MET A 1 -3.23 -19.16 19.95
C MET A 1 -1.86 -19.02 19.29
N PRO A 2 -1.09 -20.09 19.03
CA PRO A 2 0.27 -19.97 18.48
C PRO A 2 0.30 -19.59 16.99
N PHE A 3 -0.85 -19.66 16.30
CA PHE A 3 -0.91 -19.44 14.87
C PHE A 3 -0.81 -17.95 14.47
N ASP A 4 -1.39 -17.04 15.26
CA ASP A 4 -1.34 -15.60 14.95
C ASP A 4 0.09 -15.06 15.03
N GLU A 5 0.92 -15.63 15.89
CA GLU A 5 2.30 -15.23 16.11
C GLU A 5 3.20 -15.56 14.90
N HIS A 6 3.05 -16.74 14.29
CA HIS A 6 3.78 -17.11 13.08
C HIS A 6 3.33 -16.32 11.84
N SER A 7 2.04 -16.04 11.72
CA SER A 7 1.51 -15.15 10.69
C SER A 7 2.10 -13.74 10.84
N ALA A 8 2.04 -13.16 12.05
CA ALA A 8 2.64 -11.86 12.35
C ALA A 8 4.16 -11.82 12.11
N GLN A 9 4.89 -12.90 12.42
CA GLN A 9 6.32 -13.02 12.10
C GLN A 9 6.58 -13.05 10.59
N LEU A 10 5.80 -13.80 9.81
CA LEU A 10 5.93 -13.85 8.35
C LEU A 10 5.64 -12.47 7.73
N ARG A 11 4.58 -11.79 8.20
CA ARG A 11 4.23 -10.43 7.77
C ARG A 11 5.33 -9.41 8.09
N SER A 12 5.78 -9.37 9.35
CA SER A 12 6.74 -8.37 9.84
C SER A 12 8.20 -8.61 9.43
N HIS A 13 8.62 -9.87 9.23
CA HIS A 13 10.01 -10.20 8.90
C HIS A 13 10.26 -10.55 7.44
N VAL A 14 9.22 -10.85 6.66
CA VAL A 14 9.34 -11.23 5.24
C VAL A 14 8.43 -10.36 4.37
N LEU A 15 7.10 -10.41 4.52
CA LEU A 15 6.21 -9.82 3.51
C LEU A 15 6.19 -8.30 3.46
N GLY A 16 6.15 -7.62 4.61
CA GLY A 16 6.35 -6.16 4.65
C GLY A 16 7.72 -5.76 4.11
N PRO A 17 8.82 -6.32 4.66
CA PRO A 17 10.18 -5.97 4.25
C PRO A 17 10.56 -6.27 2.79
N SER A 18 10.23 -7.46 2.31
CA SER A 18 10.71 -7.99 1.03
C SER A 18 9.59 -8.40 0.08
N GLY A 19 8.33 -8.37 0.48
CA GLY A 19 7.24 -8.67 -0.45
C GLY A 19 6.96 -7.53 -1.43
N GLY A 20 7.23 -6.28 -1.05
CA GLY A 20 6.88 -5.10 -1.85
C GLY A 20 5.40 -5.13 -2.24
N TRP A 21 5.07 -4.86 -3.51
CA TRP A 21 3.67 -4.90 -3.98
C TRP A 21 3.01 -6.28 -3.78
N LEU A 22 3.77 -7.37 -3.93
CA LEU A 22 3.28 -8.74 -3.76
C LEU A 22 3.05 -9.06 -2.27
N GLY A 23 3.86 -8.47 -1.38
CA GLY A 23 3.68 -8.52 0.06
C GLY A 23 2.41 -7.80 0.50
N GLU A 24 2.25 -6.55 0.07
CA GLU A 24 1.04 -5.75 0.32
C GLU A 24 -0.22 -6.46 -0.19
N ALA A 25 -0.19 -6.99 -1.41
CA ALA A 25 -1.30 -7.75 -1.98
C ALA A 25 -1.60 -9.04 -1.19
N THR A 26 -0.56 -9.77 -0.77
CA THR A 26 -0.70 -10.99 0.05
C THR A 26 -1.35 -10.67 1.39
N VAL A 27 -0.87 -9.65 2.11
CA VAL A 27 -1.42 -9.23 3.41
C VAL A 27 -2.87 -8.77 3.25
N PHE A 28 -3.18 -7.98 2.22
CA PHE A 28 -4.54 -7.53 1.93
C PHE A 28 -5.51 -8.70 1.66
N ILE A 29 -5.10 -9.68 0.84
CA ILE A 29 -5.91 -10.87 0.55
C ILE A 29 -6.04 -11.75 1.81
N SER A 30 -4.96 -11.88 2.59
CA SER A 30 -4.93 -12.61 3.86
C SER A 30 -5.93 -12.01 4.87
N ASP A 31 -5.94 -10.69 5.01
CA ASP A 31 -6.89 -9.95 5.88
C ASP A 31 -8.34 -10.02 5.37
N LEU A 32 -8.55 -10.00 4.05
CA LEU A 32 -9.89 -10.05 3.45
C LEU A 32 -10.58 -11.42 3.62
N PHE A 33 -9.83 -12.51 3.48
CA PHE A 33 -10.37 -13.88 3.54
C PHE A 33 -10.13 -14.59 4.89
N GLY A 34 -9.38 -13.99 5.81
CA GLY A 34 -8.94 -14.66 7.05
C GLY A 34 -8.01 -15.85 6.81
N LEU A 35 -7.40 -15.93 5.63
CA LEU A 35 -6.47 -17.01 5.24
C LEU A 35 -5.05 -16.64 5.65
N TRP A 36 -4.28 -17.60 6.14
CA TRP A 36 -2.86 -17.41 6.47
C TRP A 36 -2.03 -17.01 5.24
N ASP A 37 -1.12 -16.04 5.39
CA ASP A 37 -0.36 -15.48 4.26
C ASP A 37 0.43 -16.54 3.46
N ILE A 38 0.91 -17.61 4.12
CA ILE A 38 1.62 -18.69 3.42
C ILE A 38 0.70 -19.45 2.44
N PHE A 39 -0.57 -19.64 2.77
CA PHE A 39 -1.54 -20.28 1.88
C PHE A 39 -1.96 -19.33 0.75
N VAL A 40 -2.05 -18.03 1.04
CA VAL A 40 -2.28 -17.00 0.01
C VAL A 40 -1.11 -16.99 -0.99
N LEU A 41 0.14 -16.94 -0.53
CA LEU A 41 1.34 -17.01 -1.38
C LEU A 41 1.38 -18.29 -2.21
N MET A 42 1.13 -19.46 -1.59
CA MET A 42 1.10 -20.73 -2.31
C MET A 42 -0.01 -20.77 -3.36
N THR A 43 -1.18 -20.20 -3.06
CA THR A 43 -2.30 -20.12 -4.00
C THR A 43 -1.99 -19.20 -5.17
N ILE A 44 -1.46 -18.00 -4.91
CA ILE A 44 -1.01 -17.07 -5.96
C ILE A 44 0.06 -17.75 -6.82
N PHE A 45 1.07 -18.36 -6.21
CA PHE A 45 2.15 -19.05 -6.90
C PHE A 45 1.63 -20.19 -7.79
N VAL A 46 0.76 -21.06 -7.28
CA VAL A 46 0.17 -22.17 -8.06
C VAL A 46 -0.70 -21.64 -9.21
N ILE A 47 -1.50 -20.60 -8.99
CA ILE A 47 -2.33 -19.98 -10.05
C ILE A 47 -1.44 -19.34 -11.12
N SER A 48 -0.46 -18.53 -10.74
CA SER A 48 0.52 -17.95 -11.68
C SER A 48 1.26 -19.04 -12.45
N TRP A 49 1.63 -20.15 -11.79
CA TRP A 49 2.27 -21.29 -12.42
C TRP A 49 1.38 -21.95 -13.47
N ILE A 50 0.11 -22.24 -13.12
CA ILE A 50 -0.88 -22.80 -14.06
C ILE A 50 -1.09 -21.87 -15.24
N ILE A 51 -1.22 -20.55 -15.02
CA ILE A 51 -1.37 -19.56 -16.10
C ILE A 51 -0.16 -19.62 -17.05
N VAL A 52 1.07 -19.61 -16.54
CA VAL A 52 2.30 -19.73 -17.36
C VAL A 52 2.38 -21.08 -18.11
N ARG A 53 1.75 -22.13 -17.58
CA ARG A 53 1.69 -23.47 -18.20
C ARG A 53 0.66 -23.59 -19.32
N ILE A 54 -0.48 -22.89 -19.25
CA ILE A 54 -1.56 -22.98 -20.25
C ILE A 54 -1.45 -21.97 -21.37
N VAL A 55 -0.73 -20.86 -21.18
CA VAL A 55 -0.51 -19.88 -22.25
C VAL A 55 0.42 -20.43 -23.34
N ALA A 56 0.23 -19.95 -24.57
CA ALA A 56 1.14 -20.26 -25.67
C ALA A 56 2.60 -19.88 -25.32
N PRO A 57 3.61 -20.66 -25.75
CA PRO A 57 5.04 -20.40 -25.47
C PRO A 57 5.47 -18.96 -25.70
N VAL A 58 5.01 -18.34 -26.78
CA VAL A 58 5.28 -16.94 -27.15
C VAL A 58 4.84 -15.94 -26.07
N MET A 59 3.77 -16.24 -25.33
CA MET A 59 3.23 -15.39 -24.26
C MET A 59 3.85 -15.70 -22.89
N SER A 60 4.37 -16.91 -22.67
CA SER A 60 5.05 -17.25 -21.41
C SER A 60 6.35 -16.46 -21.19
N ILE A 61 7.12 -16.16 -22.26
CA ILE A 61 8.33 -15.30 -22.18
C ILE A 61 8.02 -13.91 -21.59
N PRO A 62 7.15 -13.08 -22.20
CA PRO A 62 6.88 -11.75 -21.67
C PRO A 62 6.21 -11.79 -20.29
N LEU A 63 5.36 -12.79 -19.99
CA LEU A 63 4.76 -12.94 -18.66
C LEU A 63 5.80 -13.24 -17.58
N GLY A 64 6.69 -14.22 -17.80
CA GLY A 64 7.79 -14.54 -16.89
C GLY A 64 8.75 -13.36 -16.73
N LEU A 65 9.10 -12.70 -17.84
CA LEU A 65 9.99 -11.53 -17.81
C LEU A 65 9.36 -10.33 -17.09
N ILE A 66 8.07 -10.04 -17.28
CA ILE A 66 7.38 -8.96 -16.55
C ILE A 66 7.35 -9.27 -15.04
N PHE A 67 7.05 -10.52 -14.66
CA PHE A 67 7.03 -10.92 -13.27
C PHE A 67 8.42 -10.77 -12.63
N ASP A 68 9.44 -11.36 -13.24
CA ASP A 68 10.83 -11.29 -12.79
C ASP A 68 11.38 -9.84 -12.78
N LEU A 69 11.00 -8.99 -13.74
CA LEU A 69 11.49 -7.60 -13.83
C LEU A 69 10.73 -6.65 -12.89
N SER A 70 9.48 -6.94 -12.53
CA SER A 70 8.72 -6.15 -11.55
C SER A 70 9.43 -6.10 -10.19
N ILE A 71 10.07 -7.22 -9.82
CA ILE A 71 10.80 -7.42 -8.57
C ILE A 71 11.94 -6.39 -8.37
N PRO A 72 12.93 -6.23 -9.26
CA PRO A 72 13.96 -5.21 -9.13
C PRO A 72 13.44 -3.80 -9.45
N MET A 73 12.42 -3.63 -10.30
CA MET A 73 11.93 -2.30 -10.69
C MET A 73 11.28 -1.53 -9.53
N GLN A 74 10.59 -2.20 -8.60
CA GLN A 74 9.95 -1.51 -7.46
C GLN A 74 10.97 -0.78 -6.55
N TYR A 75 12.25 -1.19 -6.57
CA TYR A 75 13.33 -0.56 -5.79
C TYR A 75 14.04 0.59 -6.51
N GLN A 76 13.80 0.79 -7.81
CA GLN A 76 14.51 1.84 -8.57
C GLN A 76 13.96 3.25 -8.29
N ASN A 77 12.71 3.36 -7.84
CA ASN A 77 12.02 4.65 -7.63
C ASN A 77 12.32 5.32 -6.27
N HIS A 78 13.01 4.65 -5.35
CA HIS A 78 13.31 5.17 -4.01
C HIS A 78 14.79 4.97 -3.65
N ASP A 79 15.57 6.06 -3.64
CA ASP A 79 17.02 6.03 -3.40
C ASP A 79 17.41 5.32 -2.09
N PHE A 80 16.65 5.54 -1.01
CA PHE A 80 16.87 4.89 0.28
C PHE A 80 16.77 3.37 0.18
N THR A 81 15.67 2.86 -0.40
CA THR A 81 15.43 1.44 -0.55
C THR A 81 16.41 0.81 -1.55
N ARG A 82 16.81 1.57 -2.59
CA ARG A 82 17.82 1.16 -3.57
C ARG A 82 19.20 0.96 -2.97
N GLU A 83 19.63 1.84 -2.05
CA GLU A 83 20.93 1.71 -1.38
C GLU A 83 20.96 0.44 -0.49
N ASN A 84 19.89 0.19 0.29
CA ASN A 84 19.76 -1.01 1.12
C ASN A 84 19.73 -2.30 0.28
N HIS A 85 19.09 -2.29 -0.89
CA HIS A 85 18.93 -3.47 -1.75
C HIS A 85 20.06 -3.65 -2.78
N LYS A 86 21.09 -2.79 -2.78
CA LYS A 86 22.17 -2.79 -3.78
C LYS A 86 22.94 -4.11 -3.85
N GLU A 87 23.27 -4.72 -2.71
CA GLU A 87 23.92 -6.04 -2.65
C GLU A 87 22.98 -7.17 -3.08
N HIS A 88 21.69 -7.07 -2.76
CA HIS A 88 20.70 -8.04 -3.21
C HIS A 88 20.55 -8.00 -4.74
N LEU A 89 20.34 -6.81 -5.30
CA LEU A 89 20.22 -6.60 -6.75
C LEU A 89 21.47 -7.08 -7.49
N SER A 90 22.69 -6.88 -6.96
CA SER A 90 23.91 -7.35 -7.61
C SER A 90 24.01 -8.88 -7.69
N GLY A 91 23.40 -9.62 -6.77
CA GLY A 91 23.24 -11.07 -6.85
C GLY A 91 22.06 -11.53 -7.71
N TYR A 92 20.99 -10.74 -7.79
CA TYR A 92 19.79 -11.04 -8.57
C TYR A 92 20.03 -10.92 -10.08
N TRP A 93 20.63 -9.81 -10.54
CA TRP A 93 20.79 -9.52 -11.97
C TRP A 93 21.53 -10.63 -12.76
N PRO A 94 22.64 -11.22 -12.28
CA PRO A 94 23.29 -12.33 -12.98
C PRO A 94 22.40 -13.56 -13.15
N VAL A 95 21.60 -13.90 -12.13
CA VAL A 95 20.69 -15.06 -12.20
C VAL A 95 19.53 -14.79 -13.16
N PHE A 96 18.93 -13.60 -13.10
CA PHE A 96 17.90 -13.17 -14.04
C PHE A 96 18.40 -13.19 -15.49
N LEU A 97 19.58 -12.62 -15.76
CA LEU A 97 20.14 -12.55 -17.12
C LEU A 97 20.54 -13.94 -17.64
N ALA A 98 21.19 -14.77 -16.82
CA ALA A 98 21.55 -16.13 -17.20
C ALA A 98 20.31 -17.00 -17.45
N GLY A 99 19.31 -16.91 -16.56
CA GLY A 99 18.02 -17.58 -16.74
C GLY A 99 17.30 -17.13 -18.01
N THR A 100 17.30 -15.84 -18.31
CA THR A 100 16.68 -15.30 -19.55
C THR A 100 17.42 -15.76 -20.81
N ALA A 101 18.75 -15.87 -20.78
CA ALA A 101 19.51 -16.46 -21.89
C ALA A 101 19.17 -17.96 -22.08
N VAL A 102 19.02 -18.71 -20.99
CA VAL A 102 18.59 -20.12 -21.02
C VAL A 102 17.15 -20.25 -21.56
N GLU A 103 16.23 -19.35 -21.20
CA GLU A 103 14.88 -19.31 -21.79
C GLU A 103 14.95 -19.10 -23.31
N VAL A 104 15.69 -18.11 -23.80
CA VAL A 104 15.80 -17.83 -25.25
C VAL A 104 16.36 -19.02 -26.00
N VAL A 105 17.40 -19.70 -25.49
CA VAL A 105 17.93 -20.93 -26.12
C VAL A 105 16.90 -22.07 -26.05
N SER A 106 16.24 -22.25 -24.90
CA SER A 106 15.24 -23.31 -24.69
C SER A 106 14.02 -23.14 -25.59
N PHE A 107 13.62 -21.91 -25.92
CA PHE A 107 12.50 -21.61 -26.80
C PHE A 107 12.68 -22.19 -28.22
N PHE A 108 13.93 -22.27 -28.71
CA PHE A 108 14.23 -22.86 -30.01
C PHE A 108 14.52 -24.37 -29.97
N MET A 109 14.88 -24.92 -28.79
CA MET A 109 15.34 -26.30 -28.66
C MET A 109 14.34 -27.27 -28.02
N LEU A 110 13.37 -26.76 -27.24
CA LEU A 110 12.43 -27.58 -26.47
C LEU A 110 11.02 -27.54 -27.06
N PHE A 111 10.26 -28.61 -26.81
CA PHE A 111 8.81 -28.61 -27.05
C PHE A 111 8.12 -27.54 -26.18
N PRO A 112 6.98 -26.98 -26.64
CA PRO A 112 6.15 -26.00 -25.90
C PRO A 112 6.01 -26.30 -24.40
N ASP A 113 5.65 -27.54 -24.06
CA ASP A 113 5.42 -27.97 -22.68
C ASP A 113 6.70 -28.10 -21.86
N MET A 114 7.86 -28.30 -22.47
CA MET A 114 9.14 -28.29 -21.74
C MET A 114 9.67 -26.87 -21.61
N PHE A 115 9.40 -26.02 -22.60
CA PHE A 115 9.75 -24.60 -22.55
C PHE A 115 9.04 -23.84 -21.43
N THR A 116 7.71 -23.98 -21.27
CA THR A 116 6.99 -23.28 -20.17
C THR A 116 7.42 -23.75 -18.79
N LEU A 117 7.97 -24.97 -18.65
CA LEU A 117 8.57 -25.44 -17.41
C LEU A 117 9.88 -24.73 -17.09
N VAL A 118 10.73 -24.44 -18.09
CA VAL A 118 11.97 -23.67 -17.92
C VAL A 118 11.66 -22.26 -17.42
N VAL A 119 10.72 -21.55 -18.08
CA VAL A 119 10.27 -20.21 -17.68
C VAL A 119 9.83 -20.20 -16.22
N ALA A 120 8.90 -21.10 -15.87
CA ALA A 120 8.41 -21.20 -14.50
C ALA A 120 9.50 -21.54 -13.47
N THR A 121 10.45 -22.41 -13.81
CA THR A 121 11.55 -22.80 -12.92
C THR A 121 12.45 -21.60 -12.64
N LYS A 122 12.79 -20.81 -13.67
CA LYS A 122 13.52 -19.55 -13.51
C LYS A 122 12.75 -18.57 -12.62
N THR A 123 11.47 -18.30 -12.90
CA THR A 123 10.65 -17.40 -12.07
C THR A 123 10.57 -17.85 -10.62
N THR A 124 10.48 -19.17 -10.36
CA THR A 124 10.54 -19.74 -9.01
C THR A 124 11.88 -19.47 -8.32
N ILE A 125 13.00 -19.63 -9.02
CA ILE A 125 14.34 -19.33 -8.50
C ILE A 125 14.50 -17.84 -8.22
N CYS A 126 14.07 -16.97 -9.15
CA CYS A 126 14.07 -15.52 -8.99
C CYS A 126 13.25 -15.09 -7.76
N LEU A 127 12.02 -15.60 -7.61
CA LEU A 127 11.17 -15.34 -6.45
C LEU A 127 11.76 -15.90 -5.15
N THR A 128 12.44 -17.04 -5.17
CA THR A 128 13.08 -17.64 -3.99
C THR A 128 14.29 -16.82 -3.53
N ILE A 129 15.15 -16.39 -4.46
CA ILE A 129 16.25 -15.46 -4.17
C ILE A 129 15.69 -14.18 -3.58
N TRP A 130 14.62 -13.66 -4.20
CA TRP A 130 13.95 -12.44 -3.79
C TRP A 130 13.43 -12.50 -2.33
N LEU A 131 12.67 -13.55 -1.98
CA LEU A 131 12.13 -13.76 -0.64
C LEU A 131 13.19 -14.18 0.41
N SER A 132 14.44 -14.44 0.00
CA SER A 132 15.53 -14.84 0.92
C SER A 132 16.21 -13.68 1.66
N ARG A 133 15.82 -12.42 1.38
CA ARG A 133 16.45 -11.21 1.92
C ARG A 133 15.43 -10.32 2.64
N ARG A 134 15.92 -9.46 3.55
CA ARG A 134 15.15 -8.47 4.33
C ARG A 134 15.32 -7.06 3.76
N GLU A 135 14.54 -6.11 4.30
CA GLU A 135 14.55 -4.66 3.98
C GLU A 135 15.94 -4.01 4.03
N ASP A 136 16.79 -4.49 4.93
CA ASP A 136 18.15 -4.03 5.19
C ASP A 136 19.20 -4.73 4.30
N GLY A 137 18.74 -5.55 3.35
CA GLY A 137 19.60 -6.38 2.50
C GLY A 137 20.18 -7.62 3.20
N SER A 138 19.91 -7.85 4.49
CA SER A 138 20.38 -9.05 5.19
C SER A 138 19.66 -10.32 4.73
N LYS A 139 20.23 -11.50 4.97
CA LYS A 139 19.57 -12.78 4.66
C LYS A 139 18.52 -13.12 5.72
N VAL A 140 17.35 -13.59 5.28
CA VAL A 140 16.33 -14.17 6.16
C VAL A 140 16.88 -15.48 6.74
N SER A 141 17.36 -15.43 7.98
CA SER A 141 17.72 -16.64 8.73
C SER A 141 16.45 -17.32 9.22
N PHE A 142 16.00 -18.37 8.50
CA PHE A 142 14.95 -19.28 8.98
C PHE A 142 15.43 -20.20 10.11
N ALA A 143 16.74 -20.31 10.33
CA ALA A 143 17.25 -20.73 11.62
C ALA A 143 16.83 -19.66 12.64
N GLY A 144 15.77 -19.95 13.38
CA GLY A 144 15.25 -19.07 14.44
C GLY A 144 16.31 -18.78 15.50
N PRO A 145 16.06 -17.83 16.41
CA PRO A 145 17.02 -17.41 17.43
C PRO A 145 17.33 -18.59 18.37
N SER A 146 18.32 -19.40 17.98
CA SER A 146 18.95 -20.41 18.82
C SER A 146 19.55 -19.63 19.98
N GLY A 147 18.91 -19.74 21.16
CA GLY A 147 18.99 -18.81 22.30
C GLY A 147 20.34 -18.72 23.02
N THR A 148 21.43 -18.88 22.29
CA THR A 148 22.82 -18.78 22.73
C THR A 148 23.37 -17.41 22.35
N THR A 149 22.70 -16.34 22.80
CA THR A 149 23.35 -15.03 22.90
C THR A 149 24.63 -15.24 23.70
N PRO A 150 25.84 -14.97 23.15
CA PRO A 150 27.06 -15.17 23.91
C PRO A 150 27.03 -14.24 25.10
N ARG A 151 26.75 -14.79 26.29
CA ARG A 151 26.66 -14.03 27.54
C ARG A 151 27.98 -13.27 27.67
N PRO A 152 28.00 -11.93 27.58
CA PRO A 152 29.25 -11.20 27.64
C PRO A 152 29.91 -11.53 28.97
N ALA A 153 31.15 -12.03 28.91
CA ALA A 153 31.87 -12.49 30.07
C ALA A 153 32.12 -11.30 31.00
N VAL A 154 31.22 -11.12 31.98
CA VAL A 154 31.33 -10.08 33.00
C VAL A 154 32.68 -10.29 33.69
N PRO A 155 33.63 -9.34 33.60
CA PRO A 155 34.91 -9.49 34.28
C PRO A 155 34.62 -9.57 35.77
N ARG A 156 34.94 -10.73 36.35
CA ARG A 156 34.63 -11.10 37.74
C ARG A 156 35.43 -10.21 38.68
N ARG A 157 34.89 -9.03 38.97
CA ARG A 157 35.52 -8.00 39.83
C ARG A 157 35.84 -8.63 41.18
N ALA A 158 37.12 -8.70 41.52
CA ALA A 158 37.59 -9.29 42.75
C ALA A 158 36.94 -8.58 43.95
N VAL A 159 36.31 -9.37 44.83
CA VAL A 159 35.71 -8.87 46.07
C VAL A 159 36.84 -8.53 47.05
N PRO A 160 36.96 -7.29 47.56
CA PRO A 160 37.92 -6.97 48.61
C PRO A 160 37.58 -7.71 49.91
N ARG A 161 38.58 -8.38 50.47
CA ARG A 161 38.49 -9.13 51.74
C ARG A 161 38.45 -8.15 52.93
N PRO A 162 37.51 -8.25 53.88
CA PRO A 162 37.45 -7.36 55.04
C PRO A 162 38.31 -7.85 56.22
N ALA A 163 39.20 -6.99 56.70
CA ALA A 163 39.93 -7.02 57.98
C ALA A 163 40.65 -5.66 58.13
N ALA A 164 40.80 -4.99 59.27
CA ALA A 164 40.35 -5.19 60.66
C ALA A 164 40.24 -3.80 61.37
N PRO A 165 39.77 -3.68 62.63
CA PRO A 165 39.40 -2.38 63.24
C PRO A 165 40.47 -1.72 64.15
N GLY A 166 40.37 -0.40 64.31
CA GLY A 166 41.16 0.45 65.24
C GLY A 166 41.68 1.72 64.53
N GLN A 167 41.74 2.92 65.11
CA GLN A 167 41.37 3.45 66.44
C GLN A 167 40.98 4.96 66.32
N PRO A 168 40.48 5.65 67.38
CA PRO A 168 39.79 6.95 67.27
C PRO A 168 40.69 8.18 67.49
N SER A 169 40.22 9.36 67.04
CA SER A 169 40.45 10.74 67.55
C SER A 169 39.92 11.72 66.48
N SER A 170 39.37 12.92 66.70
CA SER A 170 38.86 13.70 67.84
C SER A 170 38.40 15.05 67.24
N LEU A 171 37.31 15.64 67.75
CA LEU A 171 36.81 17.00 67.45
C LEU A 171 37.89 18.10 67.68
N PRO A 172 37.77 19.36 67.19
CA PRO A 172 36.51 20.14 67.09
C PRO A 172 36.35 21.15 65.91
N GLY A 173 35.19 21.81 65.86
CA GLY A 173 35.01 23.16 65.27
C GLY A 173 34.47 24.12 66.35
N PRO A 174 33.73 25.20 66.04
CA PRO A 174 33.76 26.13 64.90
C PRO A 174 34.30 27.52 65.37
N PRO A 175 33.97 28.67 64.74
CA PRO A 175 32.77 29.39 65.18
C PRO A 175 31.98 30.14 64.08
N SER A 176 30.84 30.70 64.49
CA SER A 176 29.77 31.31 63.67
C SER A 176 29.85 32.85 63.56
N ALA A 177 28.83 33.44 62.89
CA ALA A 177 28.29 34.82 63.03
C ALA A 177 28.73 35.87 61.98
N PRO A 178 27.99 37.02 61.81
CA PRO A 178 26.52 37.16 61.74
C PRO A 178 25.99 38.25 60.74
N ARG A 179 24.65 38.30 60.53
CA ARG A 179 23.85 39.48 60.05
C ARG A 179 24.22 39.98 58.62
N GLN A 180 23.50 40.83 57.87
CA GLN A 180 22.12 41.37 57.79
C GLN A 180 21.87 41.71 56.28
N GLY A 181 20.70 42.06 55.74
CA GLY A 181 19.34 42.25 56.27
C GLY A 181 18.53 43.22 55.37
N SER A 182 17.19 43.20 55.44
CA SER A 182 16.24 44.07 54.69
C SER A 182 16.02 43.75 53.19
N GLY A 183 14.80 44.02 52.70
CA GLY A 183 14.46 43.90 51.27
C GLY A 183 13.01 43.51 50.95
N SER A 184 12.01 44.26 51.42
CA SER A 184 10.63 44.04 50.95
C SER A 184 10.45 44.48 49.50
N ARG A 185 9.76 43.67 48.69
CA ARG A 185 9.00 44.11 47.51
C ARG A 185 8.12 42.99 46.94
N GLN A 186 6.82 43.15 47.11
CA GLN A 186 5.80 42.82 46.10
C GLN A 186 6.20 43.45 44.74
N PRO A 187 5.78 42.91 43.58
CA PRO A 187 4.34 42.88 43.27
C PRO A 187 3.85 41.72 42.36
N SER A 188 2.58 41.86 41.96
CA SER A 188 2.00 41.31 40.72
C SER A 188 1.61 39.84 40.70
N SER A 189 0.49 39.57 41.37
CA SER A 189 -0.57 38.70 40.84
C SER A 189 -0.65 38.81 39.32
N SER A 190 -0.36 37.71 38.63
CA SER A 190 -0.57 37.55 37.19
C SER A 190 -1.53 36.38 36.99
N GLN A 191 -2.60 36.62 36.24
CA GLN A 191 -3.71 35.70 36.05
C GLN A 191 -3.23 34.37 35.46
N GLN A 192 -3.64 33.24 36.04
CA GLN A 192 -3.63 31.96 35.34
C GLN A 192 -4.73 31.98 34.28
N PRO A 193 -4.42 31.80 32.98
CA PRO A 193 -5.40 31.31 32.03
C PRO A 193 -5.74 29.87 32.41
N GLY A 194 -7.01 29.50 32.27
CA GLY A 194 -7.52 28.20 32.72
C GLY A 194 -6.77 27.00 32.13
N ALA A 195 -6.79 25.89 32.86
CA ALA A 195 -6.34 24.59 32.38
C ALA A 195 -7.28 24.10 31.26
N GLY A 196 -7.02 24.53 30.02
CA GLY A 196 -7.57 23.87 28.85
C GLY A 196 -6.99 22.46 28.78
N GLU A 197 -7.85 21.45 28.88
CA GLU A 197 -7.46 20.07 28.61
C GLU A 197 -6.90 19.98 27.19
N VAL A 198 -5.66 19.52 27.06
CA VAL A 198 -5.05 19.28 25.76
C VAL A 198 -5.76 18.08 25.14
N PRO A 199 -6.36 18.18 23.95
CA PRO A 199 -7.11 17.08 23.35
C PRO A 199 -6.19 15.87 23.15
N SER A 200 -6.45 14.81 23.90
CA SER A 200 -5.58 13.63 23.99
C SER A 200 -5.57 12.77 22.71
N ASN A 201 -6.41 13.08 21.73
CA ASN A 201 -6.60 12.31 20.49
C ASN A 201 -5.54 12.56 19.39
N LEU A 202 -4.37 13.09 19.75
CA LEU A 202 -3.19 13.21 18.87
C LEU A 202 -2.05 12.22 19.23
N SER A 203 -2.30 11.32 20.18
CA SER A 203 -1.43 10.16 20.42
C SER A 203 -1.64 9.08 19.35
N ALA A 204 -0.56 8.36 19.00
CA ALA A 204 -0.55 7.16 18.14
C ALA A 204 -0.72 7.33 16.61
N ILE A 205 0.01 8.28 16.01
CA ILE A 205 0.51 8.10 14.63
C ILE A 205 2.03 8.34 14.65
N ASN A 206 2.79 7.36 14.15
CA ASN A 206 4.27 7.39 14.13
C ASN A 206 4.77 8.60 13.34
N HIS A 207 5.16 9.66 14.04
CA HIS A 207 5.63 10.89 13.41
C HIS A 207 7.02 10.65 12.79
N PRO A 208 7.22 10.78 11.47
CA PRO A 208 8.43 10.33 10.78
C PRO A 208 9.72 10.99 11.30
N GLY A 209 9.65 12.26 11.69
CA GLY A 209 10.78 12.95 12.32
C GLY A 209 11.23 12.34 13.65
N ILE A 210 10.30 11.76 14.42
CA ILE A 210 10.60 11.12 15.70
C ILE A 210 11.06 9.68 15.49
N GLU A 211 10.51 8.98 14.51
CA GLU A 211 10.98 7.64 14.14
C GLU A 211 12.46 7.66 13.69
N ASN A 212 12.88 8.66 12.92
CA ASN A 212 14.29 8.89 12.60
C ASN A 212 15.17 9.09 13.85
N VAL A 213 14.66 9.77 14.88
CA VAL A 213 15.35 9.94 16.17
C VAL A 213 15.38 8.61 16.93
N ARG A 214 14.27 7.88 17.00
CA ARG A 214 14.16 6.54 17.62
C ARG A 214 15.19 5.59 17.04
N GLN A 215 15.25 5.44 15.71
CA GLN A 215 16.22 4.56 15.05
C GLN A 215 17.68 4.97 15.31
N ALA A 216 17.98 6.27 15.22
CA ALA A 216 19.32 6.78 15.50
C ALA A 216 19.76 6.61 16.97
N MET A 217 18.80 6.64 17.90
CA MET A 217 19.03 6.44 19.33
C MET A 217 19.10 4.96 19.70
N GLY A 218 18.22 4.10 19.17
CA GLY A 218 18.24 2.65 19.37
C GLY A 218 19.52 1.99 18.88
N LYS A 219 20.08 2.45 17.74
CA LYS A 219 21.40 2.01 17.25
C LYS A 219 22.56 2.39 18.19
N LYS A 220 22.44 3.47 18.97
CA LYS A 220 23.50 3.97 19.87
C LYS A 220 23.34 3.50 21.33
N TYR A 221 22.09 3.27 21.76
CA TYR A 221 21.70 2.89 23.12
C TYR A 221 20.55 1.87 23.04
N PRO A 222 20.82 0.63 22.60
CA PRO A 222 19.81 -0.42 22.55
C PRO A 222 19.22 -0.65 23.94
N GLY A 223 17.90 -0.87 24.02
CA GLY A 223 17.18 -1.06 25.28
C GLY A 223 16.85 0.23 26.06
N ALA A 224 17.27 1.41 25.60
CA ALA A 224 16.99 2.66 26.34
C ALA A 224 15.49 3.05 26.33
N GLU A 225 14.78 2.80 25.22
CA GLU A 225 13.34 3.07 25.12
C GLU A 225 12.52 2.05 25.94
N ASP A 226 12.88 0.77 25.86
CA ASP A 226 12.29 -0.32 26.63
C ASP A 226 12.46 -0.10 28.15
N ALA A 227 13.63 0.38 28.58
CA ALA A 227 13.88 0.71 29.98
C ALA A 227 13.03 1.89 30.47
N LEU A 228 12.75 2.88 29.61
CA LEU A 228 11.85 3.99 29.94
C LEU A 228 10.37 3.57 29.95
N GLU A 229 10.00 2.59 29.13
CA GLU A 229 8.67 1.97 29.15
C GLU A 229 8.45 1.16 30.43
N ALA A 230 9.40 0.31 30.79
CA ALA A 230 9.39 -0.44 32.05
C ALA A 230 9.39 0.48 33.29
N ALA A 231 9.90 1.71 33.16
CA ALA A 231 9.84 2.75 34.19
C ALA A 231 8.51 3.54 34.23
N GLY A 232 7.53 3.20 33.38
CA GLY A 232 6.18 3.78 33.40
C GLY A 232 6.05 5.13 32.67
N TYR A 233 6.98 5.50 31.79
CA TYR A 233 6.85 6.69 30.95
C TYR A 233 5.96 6.41 29.72
N ASP A 234 4.94 7.25 29.53
CA ASP A 234 4.05 7.24 28.35
C ASP A 234 4.80 7.58 27.05
N ASN A 235 4.22 7.23 25.91
CA ASN A 235 4.88 7.36 24.60
C ASN A 235 5.30 8.81 24.29
N ASP A 236 4.42 9.80 24.45
CA ASP A 236 4.77 11.22 24.21
C ASP A 236 5.94 11.69 25.11
N THR A 237 6.00 11.22 26.35
CA THR A 237 7.14 11.46 27.25
C THR A 237 8.40 10.75 26.78
N ARG A 238 8.34 9.48 26.37
CA ARG A 238 9.47 8.70 25.84
C ARG A 238 10.06 9.34 24.59
N GLU A 239 9.22 9.75 23.64
CA GLU A 239 9.64 10.46 22.44
C GLU A 239 10.37 11.77 22.78
N GLY A 240 9.84 12.57 23.71
CA GLY A 240 10.47 13.81 24.15
C GLY A 240 11.79 13.61 24.88
N MET A 241 11.93 12.49 25.60
CA MET A 241 13.17 12.02 26.21
C MET A 241 14.20 11.61 25.15
N LEU A 242 13.83 10.84 24.13
CA LEU A 242 14.70 10.47 23.00
C LEU A 242 15.19 11.70 22.23
N VAL A 243 14.30 12.65 21.92
CA VAL A 243 14.68 13.95 21.32
C VAL A 243 15.67 14.71 22.21
N HIS A 244 15.53 14.62 23.54
CA HIS A 244 16.50 15.24 24.43
C HIS A 244 17.85 14.51 24.45
N MET A 245 17.88 13.18 24.47
CA MET A 245 19.11 12.38 24.39
C MET A 245 19.88 12.70 23.10
N ALA A 246 19.19 12.79 21.96
CA ALA A 246 19.78 13.22 20.68
C ALA A 246 20.43 14.61 20.77
N SER A 247 19.79 15.56 21.47
CA SER A 247 20.35 16.91 21.70
C SER A 247 21.47 16.98 22.74
N ALA A 248 21.62 15.98 23.62
CA ALA A 248 22.52 16.06 24.78
C ALA A 248 23.98 15.67 24.48
N GLY A 249 24.23 15.03 23.33
CA GLY A 249 25.54 14.49 22.96
C GLY A 249 25.86 13.17 23.68
N SER A 250 26.54 12.26 22.97
CA SER A 250 26.69 10.85 23.38
C SER A 250 27.19 10.66 24.82
N LYS A 251 28.25 11.39 25.21
CA LYS A 251 28.86 11.29 26.54
C LYS A 251 27.89 11.55 27.72
N ARG A 252 26.78 12.27 27.49
CA ARG A 252 25.79 12.61 28.54
C ARG A 252 24.59 11.66 28.58
N VAL A 253 24.35 10.88 27.52
CA VAL A 253 23.15 10.05 27.40
C VAL A 253 23.04 8.97 28.48
N PRO A 254 24.08 8.18 28.82
CA PRO A 254 23.97 7.15 29.87
C PRO A 254 23.57 7.73 31.23
N GLY A 255 24.19 8.85 31.64
CA GLY A 255 23.87 9.52 32.90
C GLY A 255 22.46 10.13 32.92
N LEU A 256 21.93 10.59 31.77
CA LEU A 256 20.54 11.02 31.67
C LEU A 256 19.58 9.85 31.89
N VAL A 257 19.77 8.72 31.18
CA VAL A 257 18.91 7.54 31.33
C VAL A 257 18.94 7.01 32.76
N GLU A 258 20.14 6.87 33.36
CA GLU A 258 20.27 6.43 34.75
C GLU A 258 19.56 7.39 35.73
N THR A 259 19.67 8.71 35.50
CA THR A 259 18.95 9.74 36.28
C THR A 259 17.44 9.69 36.07
N TRP A 260 16.96 9.16 34.94
CA TRP A 260 15.53 9.00 34.66
C TRP A 260 14.97 7.77 35.37
N LEU A 261 15.64 6.63 35.22
CA LEU A 261 15.27 5.37 35.89
C LEU A 261 15.30 5.50 37.42
N LYS A 262 16.33 6.13 38.01
CA LYS A 262 16.41 6.33 39.48
C LYS A 262 15.25 7.13 40.06
N THR A 263 14.77 8.14 39.34
CA THR A 263 13.66 9.00 39.79
C THR A 263 12.28 8.49 39.39
N ALA A 264 12.18 7.41 38.60
CA ALA A 264 10.89 6.82 38.26
C ALA A 264 10.13 6.35 39.53
N ASN A 265 10.85 6.00 40.59
CA ASN A 265 10.28 5.65 41.88
C ASN A 265 9.71 6.86 42.68
N ASN A 266 9.91 8.11 42.22
CA ASN A 266 9.33 9.31 42.83
C ASN A 266 8.18 9.86 41.96
N PRO A 267 6.90 9.74 42.38
CA PRO A 267 5.76 10.21 41.59
C PRO A 267 5.81 11.70 41.22
N ALA A 268 6.35 12.55 42.09
CA ALA A 268 6.44 13.99 41.86
C ALA A 268 7.46 14.32 40.74
N ASP A 269 8.62 13.67 40.76
CA ASP A 269 9.63 13.79 39.69
C ASP A 269 9.11 13.20 38.38
N MET A 270 8.41 12.06 38.43
CA MET A 270 7.81 11.45 37.24
C MET A 270 6.79 12.40 36.60
N ALA A 271 5.85 12.95 37.36
CA ALA A 271 4.84 13.88 36.84
C ALA A 271 5.46 15.14 36.23
N SER A 272 6.47 15.72 36.91
CA SER A 272 7.24 16.86 36.41
C SER A 272 7.94 16.54 35.07
N ARG A 273 8.54 15.35 34.95
CA ARG A 273 9.23 14.90 33.75
C ARG A 273 8.28 14.57 32.60
N LYS A 274 7.14 13.92 32.87
CA LYS A 274 6.10 13.67 31.87
C LYS A 274 5.66 14.96 31.20
N LYS A 275 5.26 15.96 32.00
CA LYS A 275 4.90 17.30 31.51
C LYS A 275 6.03 17.99 30.73
N LYS A 276 7.28 17.88 31.19
CA LYS A 276 8.46 18.50 30.55
C LYS A 276 8.78 17.88 29.19
N TYR A 277 8.79 16.55 29.09
CA TYR A 277 9.22 15.85 27.89
C TYR A 277 8.09 15.69 26.87
N ALA A 278 6.83 15.48 27.28
CA ALA A 278 5.69 15.53 26.34
C ALA A 278 5.61 16.88 25.59
N LYS A 279 5.80 18.01 26.31
CA LYS A 279 5.92 19.33 25.66
C LYS A 279 7.09 19.42 24.68
N LYS A 280 8.22 18.76 24.97
CA LYS A 280 9.39 18.71 24.09
C LYS A 280 9.16 17.85 22.84
N ALA A 281 8.40 16.75 22.96
CA ALA A 281 7.96 15.96 21.80
C ALA A 281 7.05 16.79 20.88
N GLN A 282 6.02 17.43 21.44
CA GLN A 282 5.11 18.31 20.69
C GLN A 282 5.86 19.44 19.98
N GLN A 283 6.77 20.13 20.67
CA GLN A 283 7.59 21.18 20.06
C GLN A 283 8.46 20.63 18.92
N TYR A 284 9.04 19.43 19.08
CA TYR A 284 9.84 18.80 18.03
C TYR A 284 8.99 18.42 16.79
N ARG A 285 7.76 17.90 16.97
CA ARG A 285 6.83 17.62 15.86
C ARG A 285 6.56 18.92 15.07
N LEU A 286 6.21 20.01 15.76
CA LEU A 286 5.97 21.33 15.15
C LEU A 286 7.20 21.90 14.42
N ASP A 287 8.38 21.83 15.05
CA ASP A 287 9.64 22.31 14.45
C ASP A 287 10.09 21.43 13.27
N TRP A 288 9.68 20.17 13.22
CA TRP A 288 9.92 19.26 12.10
C TRP A 288 8.96 19.55 10.94
N GLU A 289 7.65 19.67 11.19
CA GLU A 289 6.66 20.08 10.17
C GLU A 289 7.03 21.42 9.51
N LYS A 290 7.55 22.37 10.30
CA LYS A 290 7.99 23.68 9.78
C LYS A 290 9.20 23.57 8.84
N ARG A 291 10.07 22.57 9.06
CA ARG A 291 11.24 22.32 8.22
C ARG A 291 10.93 21.45 7.00
N HIS A 292 9.89 20.63 7.07
CA HIS A 292 9.53 19.62 6.05
C HIS A 292 8.05 19.80 5.61
N PRO A 293 7.70 20.96 5.02
CA PRO A 293 6.31 21.33 4.70
C PRO A 293 5.63 20.38 3.70
N GLU A 294 6.39 19.66 2.87
CA GLU A 294 5.90 18.63 1.96
C GLU A 294 5.14 17.50 2.68
N HIS A 295 5.59 17.09 3.86
CA HIS A 295 4.96 16.04 4.67
C HIS A 295 3.66 16.49 5.35
N LYS A 296 3.37 17.79 5.38
CA LYS A 296 2.15 18.35 5.98
C LYS A 296 0.85 17.93 5.28
N THR A 297 0.95 17.30 4.10
CA THR A 297 -0.21 16.94 3.28
C THR A 297 -0.93 15.65 3.68
N GLN A 298 -0.37 14.81 4.56
CA GLN A 298 -0.99 13.54 4.99
C GLN A 298 -1.60 13.57 6.41
N SER A 299 -0.97 14.24 7.39
CA SER A 299 -1.31 14.05 8.81
C SER A 299 -2.56 14.78 9.36
N THR A 300 -3.24 15.61 8.58
CA THR A 300 -4.32 16.51 9.10
C THR A 300 -5.61 16.54 8.26
N LYS A 301 -5.81 15.58 7.33
CA LYS A 301 -7.01 15.55 6.48
C LYS A 301 -7.91 14.35 6.72
N GLY A 302 -8.42 14.26 7.95
CA GLY A 302 -9.78 13.74 8.14
C GLY A 302 -10.79 14.73 7.55
N ALA A 303 -11.75 14.22 6.77
CA ALA A 303 -12.98 14.89 6.33
C ALA A 303 -12.88 16.34 5.78
N SER A 304 -12.62 16.50 4.48
CA SER A 304 -13.38 17.38 3.55
C SER A 304 -12.74 17.44 2.15
N GLY A 305 -13.58 17.47 1.11
CA GLY A 305 -13.17 17.20 -0.27
C GLY A 305 -12.23 18.25 -0.89
N ARG A 306 -11.01 17.82 -1.26
CA ARG A 306 -10.16 18.52 -2.25
C ARG A 306 -9.11 17.64 -2.93
N SER A 307 -9.38 16.35 -3.11
CA SER A 307 -8.50 15.40 -3.81
C SER A 307 -8.98 15.12 -5.25
N THR A 308 -8.76 16.07 -6.15
CA THR A 308 -8.97 15.88 -7.60
C THR A 308 -7.81 16.43 -8.42
N LYS A 309 -7.30 17.63 -8.10
CA LYS A 309 -6.24 18.31 -8.87
C LYS A 309 -4.90 17.56 -9.00
N LYS A 310 -4.56 16.61 -8.10
CA LYS A 310 -3.33 15.79 -8.24
C LYS A 310 -3.53 14.54 -9.12
N MET A 311 -4.70 13.88 -9.07
CA MET A 311 -5.04 12.80 -10.01
C MET A 311 -5.13 13.33 -11.44
N ILE A 312 -5.77 14.49 -11.64
CA ILE A 312 -5.92 15.13 -12.97
C ILE A 312 -4.56 15.31 -13.66
N LYS A 313 -3.50 15.73 -12.94
CA LYS A 313 -2.16 15.87 -13.55
C LYS A 313 -1.50 14.55 -13.95
N HIS A 314 -1.75 13.46 -13.22
CA HIS A 314 -1.21 12.15 -13.58
C HIS A 314 -2.00 11.51 -14.73
N SER A 315 -3.32 11.69 -14.76
CA SER A 315 -4.15 11.29 -15.90
C SER A 315 -3.84 12.12 -17.14
N GLU A 316 -3.60 13.43 -17.04
CA GLU A 316 -3.20 14.29 -18.17
C GLU A 316 -1.90 13.81 -18.85
N HIS A 317 -0.93 13.31 -18.09
CA HIS A 317 0.32 12.80 -18.67
C HIS A 317 0.09 11.43 -19.35
N SER A 318 -0.66 10.54 -18.71
CA SER A 318 -1.07 9.25 -19.30
C SER A 318 -1.90 9.45 -20.58
N GLN A 319 -2.82 10.41 -20.58
CA GLN A 319 -3.67 10.74 -21.71
C GLN A 319 -2.86 11.27 -22.89
N LYS A 320 -1.95 12.24 -22.66
CA LYS A 320 -1.07 12.77 -23.71
C LYS A 320 -0.19 11.71 -24.37
N THR A 321 0.27 10.73 -23.59
CA THR A 321 1.03 9.58 -24.11
C THR A 321 0.15 8.68 -24.98
N TRP A 322 -1.08 8.39 -24.55
CA TRP A 322 -2.07 7.66 -25.34
C TRP A 322 -2.47 8.39 -26.63
N ASP A 323 -2.74 9.70 -26.56
CA ASP A 323 -3.11 10.52 -27.72
C ASP A 323 -1.97 10.56 -28.76
N PHE A 324 -0.71 10.60 -28.31
CA PHE A 324 0.47 10.53 -29.17
C PHE A 324 0.62 9.17 -29.87
N ILE A 325 0.44 8.06 -29.13
CA ILE A 325 0.47 6.69 -29.69
C ILE A 325 -0.66 6.53 -30.72
N ASN A 326 -1.89 6.96 -30.39
CA ASN A 326 -3.04 6.90 -31.28
C ASN A 326 -2.83 7.74 -32.55
N HIS A 327 -2.21 8.92 -32.46
CA HIS A 327 -1.87 9.75 -33.62
C HIS A 327 -0.83 9.10 -34.55
N ILE A 328 0.17 8.42 -34.00
CA ILE A 328 1.14 7.66 -34.79
C ILE A 328 0.46 6.47 -35.48
N LEU A 329 -0.33 5.69 -34.74
CA LEU A 329 -1.07 4.55 -35.30
C LEU A 329 -2.04 4.99 -36.41
N ALA A 330 -2.83 6.05 -36.19
CA ALA A 330 -3.76 6.59 -37.18
C ALA A 330 -3.05 7.00 -38.49
N LYS A 331 -1.86 7.61 -38.40
CA LYS A 331 -1.05 7.94 -39.59
C LYS A 331 -0.56 6.71 -40.34
N GLN A 332 -0.12 5.66 -39.64
CA GLN A 332 0.30 4.42 -40.31
C GLN A 332 -0.89 3.65 -40.91
N ILE A 333 -2.04 3.64 -40.24
CA ILE A 333 -3.29 3.06 -40.78
C ILE A 333 -3.71 3.78 -42.07
N GLN A 334 -3.67 5.12 -42.10
CA GLN A 334 -3.98 5.88 -43.33
C GLN A 334 -2.97 5.65 -44.47
N LYS A 335 -1.70 5.39 -44.13
CA LYS A 335 -0.62 5.12 -45.08
C LYS A 335 -0.71 3.72 -45.68
N GLU A 336 -0.89 2.70 -44.84
CA GLU A 336 -0.86 1.28 -45.25
C GLU A 336 -2.24 0.76 -45.69
N LYS A 337 -3.33 1.41 -45.29
CA LYS A 337 -4.73 1.10 -45.67
C LYS A 337 -5.04 -0.41 -45.60
N PRO A 338 -4.84 -1.08 -44.45
CA PRO A 338 -5.11 -2.50 -44.30
C PRO A 338 -6.55 -2.85 -44.72
N ARG A 339 -6.70 -3.82 -45.62
CA ARG A 339 -7.99 -4.32 -46.13
C ARG A 339 -8.22 -5.76 -45.69
N GLY A 340 -9.44 -6.03 -45.22
CA GLY A 340 -9.84 -7.34 -44.71
C GLY A 340 -9.14 -7.72 -43.37
N PRO A 341 -9.60 -8.80 -42.71
CA PRO A 341 -9.03 -9.25 -41.44
C PRO A 341 -7.53 -9.51 -41.54
N ASP A 342 -7.07 -10.25 -42.55
CA ASP A 342 -5.65 -10.58 -42.76
C ASP A 342 -4.75 -9.34 -42.92
N GLY A 343 -5.27 -8.27 -43.53
CA GLY A 343 -4.57 -7.01 -43.68
C GLY A 343 -4.32 -6.33 -42.32
N TRP A 344 -5.30 -6.40 -41.42
CA TRP A 344 -5.18 -5.89 -40.05
C TRP A 344 -4.30 -6.76 -39.18
N VAL A 345 -4.41 -8.09 -39.27
CA VAL A 345 -3.54 -9.03 -38.55
C VAL A 345 -2.07 -8.75 -38.90
N LYS A 346 -1.74 -8.68 -40.19
CA LYS A 346 -0.37 -8.40 -40.68
C LYS A 346 0.12 -7.00 -40.32
N PHE A 347 -0.76 -6.00 -40.30
CA PHE A 347 -0.44 -4.64 -39.86
C PHE A 347 -0.06 -4.63 -38.37
N LEU A 348 -0.91 -5.17 -37.49
CA LEU A 348 -0.68 -5.16 -36.05
C LEU A 348 0.57 -5.99 -35.65
N GLN A 349 0.74 -7.17 -36.24
CA GLN A 349 1.95 -8.00 -36.05
C GLN A 349 3.24 -7.26 -36.44
N ARG A 350 3.23 -6.48 -37.52
CA ARG A 350 4.40 -5.70 -37.97
C ARG A 350 4.85 -4.65 -36.95
N TYR A 351 3.92 -4.10 -36.17
CA TYR A 351 4.21 -3.13 -35.10
C TYR A 351 4.35 -3.77 -33.72
N GLY A 352 4.49 -5.10 -33.64
CA GLY A 352 4.69 -5.83 -32.39
C GLY A 352 3.46 -5.86 -31.47
N ILE A 353 2.28 -5.50 -31.99
CA ILE A 353 1.02 -5.57 -31.25
C ILE A 353 0.50 -7.01 -31.36
N PRO A 354 0.41 -7.78 -30.24
CA PRO A 354 -0.04 -9.16 -30.28
C PRO A 354 -1.52 -9.20 -30.68
N VAL A 355 -1.81 -9.84 -31.81
CA VAL A 355 -3.18 -10.07 -32.25
C VAL A 355 -3.69 -11.34 -31.59
N ILE A 356 -4.53 -11.16 -30.57
CA ILE A 356 -5.22 -12.28 -29.92
C ILE A 356 -6.25 -12.81 -30.91
N SER A 357 -6.10 -14.06 -31.33
CA SER A 357 -7.16 -14.78 -32.04
C SER A 357 -8.24 -15.13 -31.01
N LEU A 358 -9.35 -14.40 -31.06
CA LEU A 358 -10.53 -14.62 -30.22
C LEU A 358 -11.34 -15.81 -30.75
N GLU A 359 -10.79 -17.01 -30.65
CA GLU A 359 -11.56 -18.25 -30.81
C GLU A 359 -12.22 -18.62 -29.47
N ALA A 360 -13.36 -18.00 -29.20
CA ALA A 360 -14.31 -18.43 -28.19
C ALA A 360 -15.73 -18.35 -28.77
N PRO A 361 -16.57 -19.40 -28.65
CA PRO A 361 -17.88 -19.43 -29.28
C PRO A 361 -18.92 -18.65 -28.46
N LEU A 362 -18.90 -17.32 -28.59
CA LEU A 362 -19.93 -16.42 -28.08
C LEU A 362 -20.39 -15.48 -29.19
N LEU A 363 -21.69 -15.51 -29.45
CA LEU A 363 -22.63 -14.72 -30.27
C LEU A 363 -22.27 -13.30 -30.84
N GLU A 364 -21.02 -12.89 -30.98
CA GLU A 364 -20.64 -11.53 -31.43
C GLU A 364 -20.56 -11.36 -32.97
N ASP A 365 -20.54 -12.47 -33.73
CA ASP A 365 -20.36 -12.53 -35.21
C ASP A 365 -21.43 -11.83 -36.08
N LYS A 366 -22.36 -11.07 -35.49
CA LYS A 366 -23.48 -10.42 -36.21
C LYS A 366 -23.53 -8.90 -36.15
N ILE A 367 -22.68 -8.25 -35.34
CA ILE A 367 -22.73 -6.78 -35.18
C ILE A 367 -21.41 -6.18 -35.68
N PRO A 368 -21.38 -5.47 -36.82
CA PRO A 368 -20.17 -4.84 -37.33
C PRO A 368 -19.53 -3.89 -36.30
N LEU A 369 -18.20 -3.83 -36.22
CA LEU A 369 -17.47 -3.00 -35.25
C LEU A 369 -17.93 -1.52 -35.23
N LYS A 370 -18.23 -0.95 -36.41
CA LYS A 370 -18.77 0.41 -36.56
C LYS A 370 -20.16 0.61 -35.93
N GLU A 371 -20.93 -0.46 -35.78
CA GLU A 371 -22.24 -0.47 -35.12
C GLU A 371 -22.05 -0.50 -33.60
N GLN A 372 -21.10 -1.29 -33.10
CA GLN A 372 -20.71 -1.32 -31.69
C GLN A 372 -20.17 0.07 -31.25
N GLU A 373 -19.28 0.68 -32.03
CA GLU A 373 -18.76 2.05 -31.79
C GLU A 373 -19.89 3.09 -31.71
N LYS A 374 -20.87 3.04 -32.64
CA LYS A 374 -22.05 3.93 -32.61
C LYS A 374 -22.91 3.70 -31.37
N ARG A 375 -23.13 2.45 -30.96
CA ARG A 375 -23.92 2.11 -29.77
C ARG A 375 -23.23 2.61 -28.49
N TYR A 376 -21.91 2.45 -28.38
CA TYR A 376 -21.11 2.94 -27.26
C TYR A 376 -21.03 4.47 -27.19
N GLN A 377 -20.78 5.15 -28.32
CA GLN A 377 -20.78 6.61 -28.38
C GLN A 377 -22.15 7.18 -28.01
N PHE A 378 -23.24 6.58 -28.52
CA PHE A 378 -24.58 6.99 -28.15
C PHE A 378 -24.85 6.84 -26.66
N LEU A 379 -24.50 5.71 -26.02
CA LEU A 379 -24.70 5.52 -24.58
C LEU A 379 -23.92 6.56 -23.75
N THR A 380 -22.74 6.97 -24.23
CA THR A 380 -21.95 8.05 -23.63
C THR A 380 -22.65 9.41 -23.76
N ASP A 381 -23.14 9.76 -24.96
CA ASP A 381 -23.89 11.00 -25.20
C ASP A 381 -25.25 11.00 -24.45
N TYR A 382 -25.85 9.83 -24.27
CA TYR A 382 -27.13 9.59 -23.60
C TYR A 382 -27.01 9.77 -22.08
N LYS A 383 -25.92 9.27 -21.47
CA LYS A 383 -25.53 9.55 -20.08
C LYS A 383 -25.51 11.05 -19.78
N HIS A 384 -24.86 11.83 -20.64
CA HIS A 384 -24.78 13.29 -20.51
C HIS A 384 -26.12 13.99 -20.79
N GLY A 385 -26.94 13.46 -21.71
CA GLY A 385 -28.24 14.04 -22.06
C GLY A 385 -29.38 13.78 -21.06
N LEU A 386 -29.36 12.66 -20.34
CA LEU A 386 -30.38 12.30 -19.35
C LEU A 386 -29.91 12.37 -17.89
N GLY A 387 -28.62 12.61 -17.61
CA GLY A 387 -28.13 12.75 -16.24
C GLY A 387 -28.31 11.49 -15.38
N LEU A 388 -28.27 10.31 -16.00
CA LEU A 388 -28.33 9.02 -15.33
C LEU A 388 -26.99 8.71 -14.64
N PRO A 389 -26.97 8.13 -13.43
CA PRO A 389 -25.79 7.51 -12.83
C PRO A 389 -25.09 6.52 -13.77
N SER A 390 -23.76 6.39 -13.63
CA SER A 390 -22.96 5.47 -14.46
C SER A 390 -23.45 4.02 -14.38
N GLU A 391 -23.87 3.58 -13.19
CA GLU A 391 -24.38 2.23 -12.92
C GLU A 391 -25.63 1.90 -13.75
N GLN A 392 -26.58 2.84 -13.85
CA GLN A 392 -27.81 2.66 -14.66
C GLN A 392 -27.50 2.58 -16.15
N VAL A 393 -26.57 3.41 -16.64
CA VAL A 393 -26.13 3.37 -18.05
C VAL A 393 -25.44 2.04 -18.37
N ASN A 394 -24.65 1.50 -17.43
CA ASN A 394 -24.08 0.17 -17.55
C ASN A 394 -25.17 -0.93 -17.53
N GLY A 395 -26.16 -0.82 -16.64
CA GLY A 395 -27.31 -1.73 -16.59
C GLY A 395 -28.09 -1.76 -17.91
N MET A 396 -28.40 -0.60 -18.49
CA MET A 396 -29.02 -0.49 -19.82
C MET A 396 -28.13 -1.09 -20.91
N MET A 397 -26.82 -0.86 -20.87
CA MET A 397 -25.88 -1.47 -21.83
C MET A 397 -25.91 -3.00 -21.74
N MET A 398 -25.94 -3.57 -20.53
CA MET A 398 -26.06 -5.01 -20.32
C MET A 398 -27.43 -5.55 -20.74
N GLU A 399 -28.52 -4.82 -20.52
CA GLU A 399 -29.87 -5.18 -20.99
C GLU A 399 -29.91 -5.26 -22.53
N MET A 400 -29.26 -4.32 -23.23
CA MET A 400 -29.11 -4.33 -24.69
C MET A 400 -28.24 -5.48 -25.21
N LEU A 401 -27.11 -5.76 -24.55
CA LEU A 401 -26.19 -6.84 -24.96
C LEU A 401 -26.76 -8.25 -24.70
N ASN A 402 -27.70 -8.38 -23.76
CA ASN A 402 -28.39 -9.63 -23.46
C ASN A 402 -29.63 -9.91 -24.33
N GLN A 403 -29.95 -9.06 -25.32
CA GLN A 403 -31.05 -9.33 -26.25
C GLN A 403 -30.71 -10.51 -27.18
N PRO A 404 -31.65 -11.41 -27.48
CA PRO A 404 -31.39 -12.61 -28.28
C PRO A 404 -31.21 -12.31 -29.78
N THR A 405 -31.62 -11.13 -30.24
CA THR A 405 -31.54 -10.68 -31.64
C THR A 405 -31.02 -9.26 -31.76
N VAL A 406 -30.43 -8.92 -32.91
CA VAL A 406 -29.90 -7.58 -33.18
C VAL A 406 -31.07 -6.58 -33.29
N GLU A 407 -32.18 -7.05 -33.84
CA GLU A 407 -33.44 -6.34 -34.01
C GLU A 407 -34.10 -5.97 -32.67
N GLU A 408 -34.05 -6.84 -31.65
CA GLU A 408 -34.52 -6.51 -30.29
C GLU A 408 -33.60 -5.50 -29.59
N ALA A 409 -32.28 -5.63 -29.77
CA ALA A 409 -31.32 -4.63 -29.28
C ALA A 409 -31.55 -3.25 -29.92
N ASP A 410 -31.80 -3.19 -31.23
CA ASP A 410 -32.10 -1.93 -31.94
C ASP A 410 -33.48 -1.35 -31.56
N ARG A 411 -34.48 -2.19 -31.24
CA ARG A 411 -35.77 -1.73 -30.68
C ARG A 411 -35.60 -1.07 -29.32
N LEU A 412 -34.87 -1.70 -28.39
CA LEU A 412 -34.56 -1.07 -27.09
C LEU A 412 -33.78 0.23 -27.26
N PHE A 413 -32.79 0.24 -28.15
CA PHE A 413 -31.98 1.42 -28.43
C PHE A 413 -32.80 2.57 -29.04
N ALA A 414 -33.72 2.27 -29.97
CA ALA A 414 -34.65 3.23 -30.55
C ALA A 414 -35.66 3.76 -29.51
N TYR A 415 -36.16 2.90 -28.63
CA TYR A 415 -37.02 3.27 -27.51
C TYR A 415 -36.30 4.23 -26.55
N TRP A 416 -35.09 3.90 -26.09
CA TRP A 416 -34.30 4.81 -25.26
C TRP A 416 -34.03 6.13 -25.96
N ARG A 417 -33.74 6.11 -27.27
CA ARG A 417 -33.56 7.34 -28.05
C ARG A 417 -34.82 8.23 -28.08
N SER A 418 -36.03 7.66 -28.08
CA SER A 418 -37.27 8.42 -28.01
C SER A 418 -37.48 9.10 -26.64
N VAL A 419 -37.03 8.47 -25.54
CA VAL A 419 -37.10 9.03 -24.18
C VAL A 419 -36.47 10.42 -24.08
N LYS A 420 -35.42 10.72 -24.85
CA LYS A 420 -34.79 12.06 -24.87
C LYS A 420 -35.78 13.18 -25.23
N ASN A 421 -36.77 12.87 -26.08
CA ASN A 421 -37.78 13.81 -26.58
C ASN A 421 -39.08 13.79 -25.76
N MET A 422 -39.22 12.90 -24.77
CA MET A 422 -40.43 12.82 -23.95
C MET A 422 -40.61 14.05 -23.03
N PRO A 423 -41.86 14.45 -22.74
CA PRO A 423 -42.19 15.37 -21.65
C PRO A 423 -41.48 15.03 -20.35
N ARG A 424 -41.13 16.05 -19.56
CA ARG A 424 -40.31 15.91 -18.36
C ARG A 424 -40.89 14.87 -17.36
N ALA A 425 -42.21 14.86 -17.17
CA ALA A 425 -42.88 13.91 -16.29
C ALA A 425 -42.67 12.44 -16.73
N GLN A 426 -42.76 12.17 -18.03
CA GLN A 426 -42.52 10.82 -18.59
C GLN A 426 -41.05 10.41 -18.47
N ARG A 427 -40.11 11.36 -18.65
CA ARG A 427 -38.68 11.09 -18.39
C ARG A 427 -38.39 10.79 -16.92
N GLU A 428 -39.05 11.47 -15.99
CA GLU A 428 -38.91 11.20 -14.56
C GLU A 428 -39.56 9.86 -14.15
N ALA A 429 -40.65 9.45 -14.80
CA ALA A 429 -41.24 8.11 -14.65
C ALA A 429 -40.30 7.01 -15.19
N PHE A 430 -39.75 7.17 -16.40
CA PHE A 430 -38.77 6.24 -16.98
C PHE A 430 -37.52 6.06 -16.11
N ARG A 431 -37.04 7.14 -15.47
CA ARG A 431 -35.95 7.03 -14.48
C ARG A 431 -36.31 6.17 -13.28
N ARG A 432 -37.52 6.32 -12.71
CA ARG A 432 -37.95 5.51 -11.55
C ARG A 432 -38.09 4.04 -11.92
N ASP A 433 -38.66 3.74 -13.08
CA ASP A 433 -38.77 2.36 -13.58
C ASP A 433 -37.39 1.71 -13.82
N THR A 434 -36.45 2.44 -14.42
CA THR A 434 -35.07 1.94 -14.60
C THR A 434 -34.30 1.79 -13.28
N ASP A 435 -34.49 2.70 -12.31
CA ASP A 435 -34.03 2.57 -10.92
C ASP A 435 -34.55 1.30 -10.25
N GLU A 436 -35.85 1.02 -10.37
CA GLU A 436 -36.51 -0.13 -9.74
C GLU A 436 -36.09 -1.45 -10.40
N ARG A 437 -35.99 -1.49 -11.74
CA ARG A 437 -35.45 -2.64 -12.48
C ARG A 437 -34.00 -2.93 -12.08
N TYR A 438 -33.15 -1.90 -11.94
CA TYR A 438 -31.76 -2.06 -11.53
C TYR A 438 -31.62 -2.59 -10.09
N LYS A 439 -32.36 -2.01 -9.12
CA LYS A 439 -32.38 -2.49 -7.73
C LYS A 439 -32.88 -3.94 -7.61
N LYS A 440 -33.88 -4.32 -8.41
CA LYS A 440 -34.37 -5.70 -8.48
C LYS A 440 -33.30 -6.64 -9.04
N TRP A 441 -32.51 -6.19 -10.02
CA TRP A 441 -31.40 -6.96 -10.60
C TRP A 441 -30.27 -7.18 -9.59
N GLU A 442 -29.81 -6.13 -8.90
CA GLU A 442 -28.82 -6.23 -7.81
C GLU A 442 -29.29 -7.17 -6.68
N TRP A 443 -30.57 -7.09 -6.31
CA TRP A 443 -31.13 -7.95 -5.26
C TRP A 443 -31.17 -9.44 -5.63
N HIS A 444 -31.39 -9.76 -6.91
CA HIS A 444 -31.30 -11.14 -7.42
C HIS A 444 -29.85 -11.61 -7.53
N GLU A 445 -28.91 -10.75 -7.97
CA GLU A 445 -27.48 -11.10 -8.03
C GLU A 445 -26.87 -11.32 -6.63
N ALA A 446 -27.34 -10.59 -5.62
CA ALA A 446 -26.92 -10.75 -4.22
C ALA A 446 -27.54 -11.97 -3.50
N SER A 447 -28.65 -12.54 -4.00
CA SER A 447 -29.37 -13.63 -3.31
C SER A 447 -29.13 -15.02 -3.90
N ASP A 448 -28.71 -15.13 -5.16
CA ASP A 448 -28.56 -16.42 -5.85
C ASP A 448 -27.12 -16.64 -6.37
N ASN A 449 -26.31 -17.42 -5.63
CA ASN A 449 -24.94 -17.80 -6.05
C ASN A 449 -24.94 -18.92 -7.14
N LYS A 450 -26.03 -19.02 -7.91
CA LYS A 450 -26.20 -19.85 -9.11
C LYS A 450 -27.16 -19.14 -10.05
N ARG A 451 -26.65 -18.60 -11.17
CA ARG A 451 -27.46 -17.89 -12.18
C ARG A 451 -28.67 -18.71 -12.64
N PRO A 452 -29.91 -18.22 -12.46
CA PRO A 452 -31.04 -18.61 -13.28
C PRO A 452 -31.14 -17.64 -14.47
N ALA A 453 -31.42 -18.15 -15.67
CA ALA A 453 -31.79 -17.31 -16.81
C ALA A 453 -33.24 -16.81 -16.65
N VAL A 454 -33.46 -15.84 -15.76
CA VAL A 454 -34.78 -15.23 -15.54
C VAL A 454 -35.12 -14.32 -16.72
N ARG A 455 -35.82 -14.86 -17.71
CA ARG A 455 -36.55 -14.05 -18.70
C ARG A 455 -37.61 -13.22 -17.96
N MET A 456 -37.48 -11.90 -18.00
CA MET A 456 -38.62 -11.00 -17.78
C MET A 456 -39.23 -10.70 -19.15
N PRO A 457 -40.45 -11.17 -19.46
CA PRO A 457 -41.09 -10.84 -20.73
C PRO A 457 -41.45 -9.35 -20.74
N TRP A 458 -40.89 -8.61 -21.70
CA TRP A 458 -41.36 -7.27 -21.99
C TRP A 458 -42.72 -7.36 -22.69
N GLN A 459 -43.78 -7.02 -21.97
CA GLN A 459 -45.06 -6.68 -22.58
C GLN A 459 -44.93 -5.23 -23.06
N GLY A 460 -45.04 -5.04 -24.38
CA GLY A 460 -45.12 -3.69 -24.94
C GLY A 460 -46.43 -3.00 -24.53
N PRO A 461 -46.57 -1.70 -24.82
CA PRO A 461 -47.88 -1.07 -24.73
C PRO A 461 -48.83 -1.85 -25.64
N GLU A 462 -49.93 -2.37 -25.08
CA GLU A 462 -51.03 -2.90 -25.88
C GLU A 462 -51.59 -1.75 -26.70
N GLU A 463 -51.61 -1.90 -28.03
CA GLU A 463 -52.33 -0.99 -28.91
C GLU A 463 -53.83 -1.25 -28.69
N GLU A 464 -54.47 -0.40 -27.88
CA GLU A 464 -55.93 -0.33 -27.85
C GLU A 464 -56.41 0.14 -29.23
N GLU A 465 -56.99 -0.78 -30.01
CA GLU A 465 -57.66 -0.48 -31.28
C GLU A 465 -58.95 0.34 -31.01
N GLU A 466 -58.95 1.61 -31.41
CA GLU A 466 -60.15 2.43 -31.74
C GLU A 466 -60.17 2.80 -33.23
#